data_AF-A0A2E8RX34-F1
#
_entry.id   AF-A0A2E8RX34-F1
#
_cell.length_a   1.000
_cell.length_b   1.000
_cell.length_c   1.000
_cell.angle_alpha   90.00
_cell.angle_beta   90.00
_cell.angle_gamma   90.00
#
_symmetry.space_group_name_H-M   'P 1'
#
loop_
_entity.id
_entity.type
_entity.pdbx_description
1 polymer ?
#
loop_
_entity_poly.entity_id
_entity_poly.type
_entity_poly.pdbx_seq_one_letter_code
_entity_poly.pdbx_strand_id
1 'polypeptide(L)'
;MRKLPVLPTLFSALVLSLGLMGCEPGVNTDTAAASGLPAGGSKADDPSSSSLLPAGFPEEQDLAILIPMDAEPALQAGYPTQDGDVLLSETWLQQVSDAYLDTDVADALEVENWYGDWRVVSVRIAPCGPLGHFPGHLPGGFCWPQVRIVWQPVLENHALYGFIHVDRYADDRAIHALYRVQPYWDATQLSSALETVLEHINSGLPMEDLDAAILQDLEDERNLAMNRLISDVADLRVLAADDASWSGVDVRNEYYQGDEIASEFHERLYDFLWSYAQPWALHELTSFSLPEGQSPASIDSWVFIAFDGYEGEITQKDLTVRSRTTGEILVNIGSHQTVSTAGEDQAVLDALTDPAVAEELAQQVLVGDSNIDVLGAMIADPTQTFVSNTTCASCHRLQDPLFDFHTFSYFEDRSATISPRVVEDVDNDLRVLRGFLEGTAP
;
A
#
# COMPACT_ATOMS: atom_id res chain seq x y z
N MET A 1 62.88 -23.01 24.27
CA MET A 1 63.26 -21.85 25.12
C MET A 1 62.66 -20.61 24.45
N ARG A 2 61.87 -19.70 25.02
CA ARG A 2 61.35 -19.39 26.36
C ARG A 2 60.12 -18.50 26.10
N LYS A 3 58.97 -18.83 26.69
CA LYS A 3 58.20 -18.05 27.68
C LYS A 3 57.32 -16.90 27.15
N LEU A 4 56.02 -17.13 27.32
CA LEU A 4 54.98 -16.14 27.64
C LEU A 4 55.43 -15.13 28.73
N PRO A 5 54.78 -13.97 28.79
CA PRO A 5 54.32 -13.41 30.05
C PRO A 5 52.80 -13.51 30.19
N VAL A 6 52.41 -13.56 31.46
CA VAL A 6 51.10 -13.83 32.02
C VAL A 6 50.85 -12.73 33.07
N LEU A 7 49.57 -12.37 33.26
CA LEU A 7 48.92 -11.75 34.45
C LEU A 7 49.14 -10.23 34.69
N PRO A 8 48.33 -9.53 35.55
CA PRO A 8 47.25 -10.05 36.43
C PRO A 8 45.94 -9.20 36.63
N THR A 9 44.88 -9.89 37.12
CA THR A 9 43.92 -9.53 38.22
C THR A 9 42.96 -8.33 38.08
N LEU A 10 41.81 -8.18 38.75
CA LEU A 10 40.97 -8.90 39.74
C LEU A 10 39.70 -8.03 39.87
N PHE A 11 38.50 -8.59 40.03
CA PHE A 11 37.61 -8.20 41.14
C PHE A 11 36.55 -9.28 41.39
N SER A 12 36.34 -9.53 42.68
CA SER A 12 35.61 -10.64 43.27
C SER A 12 34.09 -10.43 43.34
N ALA A 13 33.40 -11.54 43.10
CA ALA A 13 32.30 -12.14 43.87
C ALA A 13 31.59 -11.32 44.98
N LEU A 14 30.26 -11.35 44.94
CA LEU A 14 29.45 -11.58 46.13
C LEU A 14 28.26 -12.52 45.83
N VAL A 15 28.12 -13.48 46.73
CA VAL A 15 27.14 -14.56 46.84
C VAL A 15 25.92 -14.05 47.62
N LEU A 16 24.69 -14.47 47.27
CA LEU A 16 23.77 -15.09 48.25
C LEU A 16 22.58 -15.79 47.58
N SER A 17 22.17 -16.86 48.26
CA SER A 17 21.33 -17.99 47.91
C SER A 17 19.91 -17.94 48.51
N LEU A 18 19.10 -18.97 48.18
CA LEU A 18 17.79 -19.40 48.73
C LEU A 18 16.56 -18.82 47.99
N GLY A 19 15.55 -19.57 47.56
CA GLY A 19 15.23 -21.00 47.67
C GLY A 19 13.73 -21.24 47.37
N LEU A 20 13.41 -22.50 47.05
CA LEU A 20 12.11 -23.21 47.20
C LEU A 20 10.97 -23.00 46.18
N MET A 21 10.66 -24.12 45.52
CA MET A 21 9.37 -24.51 44.93
C MET A 21 8.27 -24.68 46.00
N GLY A 22 7.00 -24.49 45.62
CA GLY A 22 5.85 -25.06 46.34
C GLY A 22 4.47 -24.48 45.99
N CYS A 23 3.76 -25.18 45.09
CA CYS A 23 2.30 -25.39 44.88
C CYS A 23 1.21 -24.47 45.49
N GLU A 24 0.31 -23.98 44.61
CA GLU A 24 -1.20 -23.99 44.54
C GLU A 24 -2.07 -24.14 45.82
N PRO A 25 -3.41 -23.89 45.80
CA PRO A 25 -4.32 -23.12 44.92
C PRO A 25 -5.35 -22.22 45.69
N GLY A 26 -6.21 -21.46 45.00
CA GLY A 26 -7.58 -21.21 45.52
C GLY A 26 -8.30 -19.87 45.21
N VAL A 27 -9.31 -19.98 44.33
CA VAL A 27 -10.70 -19.46 44.45
C VAL A 27 -10.99 -17.93 44.35
N ASN A 28 -11.66 -17.59 43.23
CA ASN A 28 -12.78 -16.65 42.98
C ASN A 28 -12.93 -15.35 43.80
N THR A 29 -13.09 -14.21 43.10
CA THR A 29 -14.41 -13.55 42.86
C THR A 29 -14.27 -12.29 42.01
N ASP A 30 -15.09 -12.24 40.96
CA ASP A 30 -15.88 -11.12 40.41
C ASP A 30 -15.31 -9.68 40.21
N THR A 31 -15.71 -9.18 39.03
CA THR A 31 -16.13 -7.81 38.68
C THR A 31 -15.10 -6.71 38.38
N ALA A 32 -15.15 -6.27 37.11
CA ALA A 32 -15.04 -4.90 36.54
C ALA A 32 -14.03 -4.89 35.39
N ALA A 33 -14.44 -4.97 34.11
CA ALA A 33 -15.01 -3.88 33.32
C ALA A 33 -14.22 -2.57 33.47
N ALA A 34 -13.29 -2.34 32.54
CA ALA A 34 -12.80 -1.02 32.16
C ALA A 34 -12.20 -1.08 30.74
N SER A 35 -13.08 -1.29 29.76
CA SER A 35 -12.90 -0.74 28.42
C SER A 35 -12.99 0.78 28.55
N GLY A 36 -11.95 1.49 28.12
CA GLY A 36 -11.90 2.94 28.08
C GLY A 36 -11.35 3.39 26.75
N LEU A 37 -12.10 3.15 25.67
CA LEU A 37 -11.93 3.86 24.41
C LEU A 37 -12.69 5.20 24.54
N PRO A 38 -12.09 6.34 24.15
CA PRO A 38 -12.83 7.59 24.13
C PRO A 38 -13.88 7.54 23.03
N ALA A 39 -15.13 7.74 23.43
CA ALA A 39 -16.25 7.97 22.52
C ALA A 39 -16.25 9.43 22.05
N GLY A 40 -16.39 9.63 20.74
CA GLY A 40 -17.06 10.79 20.17
C GLY A 40 -16.16 11.88 19.58
N GLY A 41 -15.68 11.66 18.37
CA GLY A 41 -15.31 12.72 17.44
C GLY A 41 -16.38 12.87 16.35
N SER A 42 -17.48 13.58 16.64
CA SER A 42 -18.33 14.08 15.56
C SER A 42 -17.58 15.24 14.89
N LYS A 43 -16.84 14.99 13.80
CA LYS A 43 -16.38 16.06 12.90
C LYS A 43 -17.64 16.68 12.31
N ALA A 44 -18.03 17.84 12.85
CA ALA A 44 -19.17 18.59 12.39
C ALA A 44 -18.89 19.14 10.98
N ASP A 45 -19.90 19.05 10.13
CA ASP A 45 -19.99 19.70 8.83
C ASP A 45 -19.76 21.22 8.99
N ASP A 46 -18.54 21.69 8.75
CA ASP A 46 -18.30 23.09 8.46
C ASP A 46 -17.36 23.23 7.26
N PRO A 47 -17.88 23.46 6.03
CA PRO A 47 -17.07 23.75 4.86
C PRO A 47 -16.41 25.15 4.92
N SER A 48 -16.34 25.77 6.11
CA SER A 48 -15.82 27.13 6.31
C SER A 48 -14.64 27.25 7.28
N SER A 49 -14.07 26.15 7.80
CA SER A 49 -12.72 26.26 8.38
C SER A 49 -11.72 26.35 7.23
N SER A 50 -11.40 27.57 6.80
CA SER A 50 -10.10 27.82 6.17
C SER A 50 -9.05 27.59 7.26
N SER A 51 -8.75 26.32 7.57
CA SER A 51 -7.47 26.01 8.18
C SER A 51 -6.45 26.51 7.16
N LEU A 52 -5.63 27.48 7.59
CA LEU A 52 -4.46 27.82 6.80
C LEU A 52 -3.69 26.51 6.67
N LEU A 53 -3.48 26.05 5.43
CA LEU A 53 -2.69 24.86 5.17
C LEU A 53 -1.34 25.00 5.90
N PRO A 54 -0.79 23.91 6.46
CA PRO A 54 0.50 23.94 7.12
C PRO A 54 1.58 24.57 6.25
N ALA A 55 2.60 25.17 6.87
CA ALA A 55 3.68 25.80 6.13
C ALA A 55 4.40 24.77 5.23
N GLY A 56 4.60 25.12 3.96
CA GLY A 56 5.21 24.20 2.99
C GLY A 56 4.37 22.95 2.75
N PHE A 57 3.04 23.05 2.76
CA PHE A 57 2.15 22.00 2.27
C PHE A 57 1.70 22.34 0.83
N PRO A 58 1.57 21.36 -0.08
CA PRO A 58 1.89 19.93 0.08
C PRO A 58 3.33 19.57 -0.31
N GLU A 59 3.86 18.49 0.29
CA GLU A 59 5.15 17.86 -0.07
C GLU A 59 5.03 16.33 -0.12
N GLU A 60 6.09 15.64 -0.57
CA GLU A 60 6.07 14.20 -0.86
C GLU A 60 5.63 13.36 0.35
N GLN A 61 6.12 13.67 1.56
CA GLN A 61 5.74 12.95 2.78
C GLN A 61 4.27 13.16 3.20
N ASP A 62 3.56 14.14 2.63
CA ASP A 62 2.11 14.26 2.85
C ASP A 62 1.31 13.29 1.99
N LEU A 63 1.86 12.88 0.85
CA LEU A 63 1.18 12.01 -0.11
C LEU A 63 1.70 10.58 -0.13
N ALA A 64 2.90 10.33 0.40
CA ALA A 64 3.47 9.01 0.59
C ALA A 64 3.98 8.85 2.03
N ILE A 65 3.19 8.15 2.83
CA ILE A 65 3.43 7.93 4.26
C ILE A 65 4.04 6.54 4.42
N LEU A 66 5.30 6.50 4.87
CA LEU A 66 5.96 5.25 5.26
C LEU A 66 5.89 5.08 6.78
N ILE A 67 5.44 3.92 7.24
CA ILE A 67 5.28 3.58 8.64
C ILE A 67 6.41 2.63 9.05
N PRO A 68 7.32 3.04 9.94
CA PRO A 68 8.39 2.18 10.43
C PRO A 68 7.85 0.87 11.01
N MET A 69 8.51 -0.25 10.74
CA MET A 69 8.11 -1.56 11.29
C MET A 69 8.12 -1.59 12.83
N ASP A 70 8.93 -0.72 13.43
CA ASP A 70 9.06 -0.53 14.87
C ASP A 70 8.16 0.55 15.46
N ALA A 71 7.25 1.12 14.66
CA ALA A 71 6.23 2.03 15.15
C ALA A 71 5.36 1.34 16.22
N GLU A 72 5.19 2.03 17.34
CA GLU A 72 4.39 1.58 18.47
C GLU A 72 3.33 2.63 18.84
N PRO A 73 2.03 2.25 18.92
CA PRO A 73 1.49 0.94 18.58
C PRO A 73 1.59 0.66 17.06
N ALA A 74 1.41 -0.60 16.65
CA ALA A 74 1.28 -0.94 15.23
C ALA A 74 -0.18 -0.77 14.74
N LEU A 75 -0.37 -0.26 13.51
CA LEU A 75 -1.67 -0.26 12.85
C LEU A 75 -1.99 -1.65 12.31
N GLN A 76 -2.73 -2.45 13.08
CA GLN A 76 -3.01 -3.86 12.76
C GLN A 76 -4.27 -4.03 11.90
N ALA A 77 -4.33 -5.13 11.15
CA ALA A 77 -5.47 -5.51 10.31
C ALA A 77 -6.84 -5.41 11.02
N GLY A 78 -6.92 -5.90 12.26
CA GLY A 78 -8.14 -5.94 13.05
C GLY A 78 -8.57 -4.62 13.70
N TYR A 79 -7.89 -3.51 13.42
CA TYR A 79 -8.31 -2.20 13.95
C TYR A 79 -9.64 -1.79 13.33
N PRO A 80 -10.58 -1.22 14.12
CA PRO A 80 -11.92 -0.96 13.62
C PRO A 80 -11.97 0.24 12.67
N THR A 81 -12.95 0.26 11.78
CA THR A 81 -13.30 1.42 10.94
C THR A 81 -14.50 2.18 11.50
N GLN A 82 -14.87 3.27 10.83
CA GLN A 82 -16.04 4.09 11.17
C GLN A 82 -17.35 3.33 11.28
N ASP A 83 -17.60 2.41 10.38
CA ASP A 83 -18.86 1.67 10.34
C ASP A 83 -18.85 0.42 11.24
N GLY A 84 -17.76 0.20 11.99
CA GLY A 84 -17.61 -0.93 12.90
C GLY A 84 -17.06 -2.20 12.25
N ASP A 85 -16.66 -2.13 10.97
CA ASP A 85 -15.84 -3.14 10.31
C ASP A 85 -14.36 -3.01 10.76
N VAL A 86 -13.44 -3.63 10.02
CA VAL A 86 -11.99 -3.59 10.30
C VAL A 86 -11.22 -3.11 9.07
N LEU A 87 -10.01 -2.59 9.28
CA LEU A 87 -9.17 -2.04 8.22
C LEU A 87 -8.76 -3.10 7.16
N LEU A 88 -8.57 -4.36 7.56
CA LEU A 88 -8.35 -5.49 6.67
C LEU A 88 -9.11 -6.71 7.19
N SER A 89 -10.11 -7.18 6.44
CA SER A 89 -10.95 -8.30 6.87
C SER A 89 -10.21 -9.65 6.84
N GLU A 90 -10.44 -10.48 7.86
CA GLU A 90 -9.98 -11.88 7.89
C GLU A 90 -10.59 -12.68 6.72
N THR A 91 -11.81 -12.35 6.29
CA THR A 91 -12.44 -12.97 5.11
C THR A 91 -11.69 -12.64 3.82
N TRP A 92 -11.21 -11.40 3.68
CA TRP A 92 -10.39 -11.03 2.52
C TRP A 92 -9.06 -11.79 2.53
N LEU A 93 -8.40 -11.90 3.68
CA LEU A 93 -7.17 -12.69 3.78
C LEU A 93 -7.40 -14.18 3.45
N GLN A 94 -8.51 -14.76 3.88
CA GLN A 94 -8.85 -16.13 3.49
C GLN A 94 -9.05 -16.26 1.97
N GLN A 95 -9.76 -15.33 1.34
CA GLN A 95 -9.96 -15.33 -0.11
C GLN A 95 -8.64 -15.15 -0.88
N VAL A 96 -7.74 -14.32 -0.36
CA VAL A 96 -6.38 -14.19 -0.89
C VAL A 96 -5.60 -15.50 -0.72
N SER A 97 -5.65 -16.13 0.44
CA SER A 97 -5.02 -17.44 0.71
C SER A 97 -5.54 -18.52 -0.24
N ASP A 98 -6.87 -18.62 -0.37
CA ASP A 98 -7.53 -19.58 -1.26
C ASP A 98 -7.09 -19.40 -2.72
N ALA A 99 -6.86 -18.16 -3.16
CA ALA A 99 -6.40 -17.86 -4.51
C ALA A 99 -4.94 -18.30 -4.76
N TYR A 100 -4.11 -18.40 -3.72
CA TYR A 100 -2.74 -18.90 -3.81
C TYR A 100 -2.63 -20.43 -3.85
N LEU A 101 -3.67 -21.16 -3.45
CA LEU A 101 -3.65 -22.64 -3.39
C LEU A 101 -3.33 -23.30 -4.74
N ASP A 102 -3.70 -22.65 -5.85
CA ASP A 102 -3.46 -23.13 -7.21
C ASP A 102 -2.13 -22.60 -7.82
N THR A 103 -1.25 -22.02 -7.00
CA THR A 103 0.04 -21.44 -7.41
C THR A 103 1.21 -22.10 -6.68
N ASP A 104 2.44 -21.73 -7.01
CA ASP A 104 3.64 -22.23 -6.33
C ASP A 104 3.74 -21.77 -4.85
N VAL A 105 2.92 -20.81 -4.41
CA VAL A 105 2.83 -20.35 -3.02
C VAL A 105 2.03 -21.32 -2.15
N ALA A 106 1.02 -21.98 -2.73
CA ALA A 106 0.12 -22.92 -2.04
C ALA A 106 -0.47 -22.34 -0.73
N ASP A 107 -0.35 -23.06 0.39
CA ASP A 107 -0.89 -22.70 1.71
C ASP A 107 0.09 -21.87 2.56
N ALA A 108 1.23 -21.44 2.00
CA ALA A 108 2.28 -20.79 2.76
C ALA A 108 1.81 -19.48 3.42
N LEU A 109 0.94 -18.71 2.76
CA LEU A 109 0.38 -17.47 3.29
C LEU A 109 -0.33 -17.69 4.65
N GLU A 110 -1.18 -18.71 4.74
CA GLU A 110 -1.94 -19.03 5.96
C GLU A 110 -1.06 -19.66 7.04
N VAL A 111 -0.10 -20.50 6.64
CA VAL A 111 0.76 -21.24 7.58
C VAL A 111 1.79 -20.32 8.25
N GLU A 112 2.31 -19.34 7.52
CA GLU A 112 3.46 -18.54 7.93
C GLU A 112 3.08 -17.16 8.48
N ASN A 113 1.93 -16.61 8.07
CA ASN A 113 1.49 -15.28 8.49
C ASN A 113 0.07 -15.32 9.06
N TRP A 114 -0.05 -15.10 10.36
CA TRP A 114 -1.35 -15.09 11.02
C TRP A 114 -2.01 -13.73 10.84
N TYR A 115 -3.34 -13.68 10.92
CA TYR A 115 -4.13 -12.45 10.77
C TYR A 115 -3.60 -11.28 11.63
N GLY A 116 -3.16 -11.56 12.86
CA GLY A 116 -2.61 -10.56 13.77
C GLY A 116 -1.24 -9.99 13.39
N ASP A 117 -0.54 -10.62 12.45
CA ASP A 117 0.79 -10.17 12.01
C ASP A 117 0.69 -9.05 10.96
N TRP A 118 -0.44 -8.94 10.27
CA TRP A 118 -0.67 -7.98 9.19
C TRP A 118 -0.80 -6.55 9.72
N ARG A 119 0.09 -5.69 9.24
CA ARG A 119 0.19 -4.28 9.63
C ARG A 119 0.14 -3.38 8.41
N VAL A 120 -0.38 -2.17 8.60
CA VAL A 120 -0.18 -1.10 7.61
C VAL A 120 1.29 -0.70 7.66
N VAL A 121 1.95 -0.78 6.51
CA VAL A 121 3.35 -0.36 6.37
C VAL A 121 3.49 0.89 5.50
N SER A 122 2.54 1.16 4.61
CA SER A 122 2.56 2.36 3.78
C SER A 122 1.16 2.82 3.40
N VAL A 123 1.00 4.13 3.27
CA VAL A 123 -0.23 4.78 2.79
C VAL A 123 0.16 5.78 1.70
N ARG A 124 -0.46 5.68 0.52
CA ARG A 124 -0.33 6.67 -0.57
C ARG A 124 -1.65 7.37 -0.81
N ILE A 125 -1.62 8.69 -0.75
CA ILE A 125 -2.76 9.54 -1.06
C ILE A 125 -2.60 10.05 -2.49
N ALA A 126 -3.52 9.67 -3.37
CA ALA A 126 -3.59 10.21 -4.71
C ALA A 126 -4.81 11.12 -4.82
N PRO A 127 -4.63 12.45 -4.90
CA PRO A 127 -5.74 13.39 -5.06
C PRO A 127 -6.47 13.20 -6.40
N CYS A 128 -5.83 12.55 -7.37
CA CYS A 128 -6.36 12.36 -8.72
C CYS A 128 -5.78 11.06 -9.33
N GLY A 129 -6.31 9.91 -8.93
CA GLY A 129 -5.99 8.61 -9.52
C GLY A 129 -6.70 8.41 -10.88
N PRO A 130 -6.02 7.90 -11.91
CA PRO A 130 -6.62 7.74 -13.24
C PRO A 130 -7.81 6.78 -13.20
N LEU A 131 -8.96 7.20 -13.77
CA LEU A 131 -10.14 6.32 -13.91
C LEU A 131 -10.05 5.41 -15.13
N GLY A 132 -9.22 5.78 -16.10
CA GLY A 132 -9.08 5.13 -17.41
C GLY A 132 -8.10 3.98 -17.43
N HIS A 133 -8.17 3.20 -18.51
CA HIS A 133 -7.29 2.07 -18.77
C HIS A 133 -6.03 2.43 -19.57
N PHE A 134 -5.93 3.65 -20.11
CA PHE A 134 -4.75 4.17 -20.83
C PHE A 134 -4.76 5.70 -20.92
N PRO A 135 -3.62 6.36 -21.21
CA PRO A 135 -3.51 7.83 -21.22
C PRO A 135 -4.53 8.55 -22.11
N GLY A 136 -4.84 7.98 -23.28
CA GLY A 136 -5.83 8.53 -24.21
C GLY A 136 -7.29 8.48 -23.74
N HIS A 137 -7.64 7.65 -22.74
CA HIS A 137 -8.98 7.65 -22.14
C HIS A 137 -9.24 8.85 -21.23
N LEU A 138 -8.21 9.58 -20.81
CA LEU A 138 -8.38 10.67 -19.84
C LEU A 138 -7.94 12.03 -20.41
N PRO A 139 -8.52 12.48 -21.55
CA PRO A 139 -8.23 13.82 -22.03
C PRO A 139 -8.80 14.84 -21.02
N GLY A 140 -7.93 15.62 -20.38
CA GLY A 140 -8.35 16.67 -19.45
C GLY A 140 -8.55 16.23 -17.99
N GLY A 141 -7.85 15.20 -17.52
CA GLY A 141 -7.75 14.96 -16.06
C GLY A 141 -8.97 14.27 -15.44
N PHE A 142 -9.66 13.40 -16.19
CA PHE A 142 -10.67 12.50 -15.62
C PHE A 142 -10.00 11.54 -14.63
N CYS A 143 -10.25 11.76 -13.36
CA CYS A 143 -9.60 11.05 -12.27
C CYS A 143 -10.49 11.07 -11.05
N TRP A 144 -10.13 10.27 -10.05
CA TRP A 144 -10.82 10.23 -8.79
C TRP A 144 -9.85 10.17 -7.62
N PRO A 145 -10.13 10.84 -6.49
CA PRO A 145 -9.24 10.80 -5.35
C PRO A 145 -9.31 9.41 -4.69
N GLN A 146 -8.14 8.90 -4.31
CA GLN A 146 -8.01 7.55 -3.75
C GLN A 146 -6.95 7.50 -2.65
N VAL A 147 -7.16 6.57 -1.72
CA VAL A 147 -6.20 6.21 -0.69
C VAL A 147 -5.76 4.77 -0.96
N ARG A 148 -4.46 4.56 -1.12
CA ARG A 148 -3.86 3.23 -1.22
C ARG A 148 -3.23 2.87 0.11
N ILE A 149 -3.51 1.66 0.59
CA ILE A 149 -2.93 1.10 1.81
C ILE A 149 -2.14 -0.15 1.42
N VAL A 150 -0.92 -0.25 1.95
CA VAL A 150 -0.07 -1.43 1.81
C VAL A 150 -0.04 -2.17 3.14
N TRP A 151 -0.45 -3.43 3.09
CA TRP A 151 -0.45 -4.35 4.22
C TRP A 151 0.66 -5.36 4.07
N GLN A 152 1.44 -5.59 5.14
CA GLN A 152 2.51 -6.58 5.16
C GLN A 152 2.50 -7.27 6.53
N PRO A 153 2.73 -8.59 6.60
CA PRO A 153 2.88 -9.25 7.88
C PRO A 153 4.27 -8.97 8.46
N VAL A 154 4.30 -8.52 9.71
CA VAL A 154 5.52 -8.23 10.46
C VAL A 154 5.58 -9.15 11.67
N LEU A 155 6.47 -10.12 11.59
CA LEU A 155 6.71 -11.14 12.60
C LEU A 155 7.65 -10.61 13.68
N GLU A 156 7.29 -10.83 14.95
CA GLU A 156 8.11 -10.43 16.10
C GLU A 156 8.93 -11.62 16.62
N ASN A 157 10.15 -11.34 17.10
CA ASN A 157 11.07 -12.34 17.67
C ASN A 157 11.28 -13.56 16.75
N HIS A 158 11.41 -13.33 15.45
CA HIS A 158 11.45 -14.39 14.45
C HIS A 158 12.85 -15.02 14.32
N ALA A 159 12.90 -16.31 13.97
CA ALA A 159 14.13 -17.07 13.79
C ALA A 159 14.37 -17.37 12.30
N LEU A 160 15.04 -16.45 11.60
CA LEU A 160 15.45 -16.63 10.21
C LEU A 160 16.41 -17.82 10.09
N TYR A 161 16.11 -18.70 9.13
CA TYR A 161 16.85 -19.94 8.89
C TYR A 161 16.97 -20.87 10.11
N GLY A 162 16.17 -20.65 11.16
CA GLY A 162 16.20 -21.39 12.42
C GLY A 162 17.38 -21.09 13.35
N PHE A 163 18.22 -20.08 13.07
CA PHE A 163 19.37 -19.74 13.92
C PHE A 163 19.75 -18.25 13.96
N ILE A 164 19.22 -17.41 13.09
CA ILE A 164 19.40 -15.95 13.16
C ILE A 164 18.13 -15.38 13.81
N HIS A 165 18.28 -14.78 14.99
CA HIS A 165 17.16 -14.11 15.66
C HIS A 165 17.14 -12.64 15.25
N VAL A 166 15.94 -12.17 14.87
CA VAL A 166 15.64 -10.77 14.58
C VAL A 166 14.46 -10.34 15.43
N ASP A 167 14.46 -9.09 15.87
CA ASP A 167 13.42 -8.54 16.74
C ASP A 167 12.11 -8.36 15.95
N ARG A 168 12.23 -7.90 14.69
CA ARG A 168 11.11 -7.82 13.74
C ARG A 168 11.55 -8.24 12.34
N TYR A 169 10.66 -8.91 11.62
CA TYR A 169 10.85 -9.33 10.23
C TYR A 169 9.57 -9.07 9.45
N ALA A 170 9.64 -8.24 8.41
CA ALA A 170 8.56 -8.10 7.46
C ALA A 170 8.70 -9.18 6.38
N ASP A 171 7.66 -9.98 6.22
CA ASP A 171 7.63 -11.09 5.26
C ASP A 171 7.54 -10.56 3.82
N ASP A 172 7.95 -11.36 2.84
CA ASP A 172 7.95 -10.95 1.45
C ASP A 172 6.58 -10.97 0.75
N ARG A 173 5.50 -10.97 1.55
CA ARG A 173 4.10 -10.94 1.12
C ARG A 173 3.49 -9.60 1.43
N ALA A 174 2.66 -9.08 0.54
CA ALA A 174 1.86 -7.93 0.90
C ALA A 174 0.61 -7.78 0.04
N ILE A 175 -0.27 -6.88 0.50
CA ILE A 175 -1.54 -6.57 -0.14
C ILE A 175 -1.61 -5.07 -0.36
N HIS A 176 -1.86 -4.67 -1.60
CA HIS A 176 -2.19 -3.30 -1.98
C HIS A 176 -3.70 -3.18 -2.08
N ALA A 177 -4.30 -2.39 -1.20
CA ALA A 177 -5.74 -2.09 -1.20
C ALA A 177 -5.97 -0.65 -1.63
N LEU A 178 -6.84 -0.42 -2.61
CA LEU A 178 -7.16 0.89 -3.16
C LEU A 178 -8.60 1.27 -2.82
N TYR A 179 -8.76 2.38 -2.11
CA TYR A 179 -10.04 2.90 -1.64
C TYR A 179 -10.40 4.19 -2.38
N ARG A 180 -11.63 4.31 -2.88
CA ARG A 180 -12.12 5.55 -3.47
C ARG A 180 -12.59 6.50 -2.37
N VAL A 181 -12.21 7.76 -2.49
CA VAL A 181 -12.70 8.80 -1.57
C VAL A 181 -14.11 9.20 -1.95
N GLN A 182 -15.01 9.23 -0.96
CA GLN A 182 -16.37 9.74 -1.16
C GLN A 182 -16.43 11.26 -0.96
N PRO A 183 -17.25 11.97 -1.77
CA PRO A 183 -17.41 13.42 -1.68
C PRO A 183 -18.09 13.84 -0.37
N TYR A 184 -18.89 12.96 0.23
CA TYR A 184 -19.62 13.20 1.48
C TYR A 184 -19.23 12.17 2.54
N TRP A 185 -19.37 12.52 3.83
CA TRP A 185 -18.94 11.67 4.95
C TRP A 185 -19.88 10.50 5.21
N ASP A 186 -21.16 10.63 4.83
CA ASP A 186 -22.21 9.64 5.01
C ASP A 186 -22.51 8.84 3.73
N ALA A 187 -21.82 9.16 2.63
CA ALA A 187 -21.95 8.43 1.38
C ALA A 187 -21.22 7.09 1.47
N THR A 188 -21.94 6.00 1.26
CA THR A 188 -21.40 4.62 1.21
C THR A 188 -21.49 4.00 -0.18
N GLN A 189 -22.00 4.75 -1.16
CA GLN A 189 -22.20 4.31 -2.53
C GLN A 189 -21.52 5.28 -3.49
N LEU A 190 -21.10 4.77 -4.65
CA LEU A 190 -20.62 5.61 -5.73
C LEU A 190 -21.74 6.55 -6.19
N SER A 191 -21.37 7.77 -6.56
CA SER A 191 -22.32 8.67 -7.20
C SER A 191 -22.71 8.17 -8.58
N SER A 192 -23.91 8.55 -9.03
CA SER A 192 -24.40 8.19 -10.37
C SER A 192 -23.48 8.72 -11.48
N ALA A 193 -22.85 9.88 -11.28
CA ALA A 193 -21.93 10.46 -12.25
C ALA A 193 -20.66 9.59 -12.39
N LEU A 194 -20.02 9.24 -11.26
CA LEU A 194 -18.84 8.38 -11.26
C LEU A 194 -19.16 6.98 -11.82
N GLU A 195 -20.28 6.38 -11.43
CA GLU A 195 -20.70 5.08 -11.93
C GLU A 195 -20.88 5.09 -13.46
N THR A 196 -21.54 6.13 -13.99
CA THR A 196 -21.76 6.26 -15.44
C THR A 196 -20.45 6.45 -16.19
N VAL A 197 -19.51 7.25 -15.66
CA VAL A 197 -18.19 7.47 -16.24
C VAL A 197 -17.39 6.16 -16.27
N LEU A 198 -17.40 5.40 -15.17
CA LEU A 198 -16.73 4.10 -15.09
C LEU A 198 -17.33 3.09 -16.08
N GLU A 199 -18.65 3.04 -16.21
CA GLU A 199 -19.33 2.19 -17.20
C GLU A 199 -18.93 2.57 -18.64
N HIS A 200 -18.85 3.88 -18.93
CA HIS A 200 -18.43 4.40 -20.24
C HIS A 200 -16.99 4.00 -20.57
N ILE A 201 -16.07 4.17 -19.61
CA ILE A 201 -14.66 3.76 -19.72
C ILE A 201 -14.53 2.25 -19.93
N ASN A 202 -15.26 1.46 -19.14
CA ASN A 202 -15.23 -0.01 -19.22
C ASN A 202 -15.85 -0.53 -20.52
N SER A 203 -16.76 0.24 -21.13
CA SER A 203 -17.32 -0.05 -22.45
C SER A 203 -16.37 0.34 -23.60
N GLY A 204 -15.22 0.96 -23.31
CA GLY A 204 -14.25 1.40 -24.32
C GLY A 204 -14.79 2.50 -25.22
N LEU A 205 -15.76 3.28 -24.75
CA LEU A 205 -16.35 4.37 -25.52
C LEU A 205 -15.50 5.64 -25.40
N PRO A 206 -15.37 6.44 -26.47
CA PRO A 206 -14.67 7.72 -26.41
C PRO A 206 -15.29 8.66 -25.36
N MET A 207 -14.50 9.28 -24.50
CA MET A 207 -15.02 10.20 -23.47
C MET A 207 -15.78 11.41 -24.04
N GLU A 208 -15.48 11.78 -25.28
CA GLU A 208 -16.19 12.85 -26.02
C GLU A 208 -17.66 12.51 -26.34
N ASP A 209 -18.05 11.23 -26.25
CA ASP A 209 -19.45 10.80 -26.42
C ASP A 209 -20.27 10.89 -25.12
N LEU A 210 -19.64 11.14 -23.97
CA LEU A 210 -20.32 11.25 -22.68
C LEU A 210 -21.00 12.62 -22.52
N ASP A 211 -22.19 12.66 -21.91
CA ASP A 211 -22.93 13.92 -21.71
C ASP A 211 -22.11 14.91 -20.87
N ALA A 212 -21.95 16.13 -21.36
CA ALA A 212 -21.22 17.20 -20.69
C ALA A 212 -21.77 17.51 -19.28
N ALA A 213 -23.06 17.30 -19.03
CA ALA A 213 -23.65 17.43 -17.71
C ALA A 213 -23.10 16.38 -16.72
N ILE A 214 -22.94 15.13 -17.17
CA ILE A 214 -22.38 14.04 -16.36
C ILE A 214 -20.91 14.32 -16.04
N LEU A 215 -20.16 14.85 -17.02
CA LEU A 215 -18.78 15.26 -16.82
C LEU A 215 -18.64 16.39 -15.80
N GLN A 216 -19.53 17.39 -15.87
CA GLN A 216 -19.54 18.48 -14.89
C GLN A 216 -19.88 17.97 -13.48
N ASP A 217 -20.89 17.10 -13.36
CA ASP A 217 -21.28 16.51 -12.07
C ASP A 217 -20.11 15.69 -11.47
N LEU A 218 -19.39 14.91 -12.31
CA LEU A 218 -18.18 14.20 -11.90
C LEU A 218 -17.11 15.15 -11.39
N GLU A 219 -16.82 16.24 -12.12
CA GLU A 219 -15.79 17.21 -11.73
C GLU A 219 -16.13 17.91 -10.42
N ASP A 220 -17.39 18.31 -10.23
CA ASP A 220 -17.85 18.97 -9.02
C ASP A 220 -17.71 18.04 -7.80
N GLU A 221 -18.14 16.79 -7.92
CA GLU A 221 -18.02 15.78 -6.86
C GLU A 221 -16.56 15.39 -6.60
N ARG A 222 -15.76 15.22 -7.64
CA ARG A 222 -14.31 14.99 -7.52
C ARG A 222 -13.66 16.11 -6.71
N ASN A 223 -13.96 17.36 -7.04
CA ASN A 223 -13.39 18.52 -6.35
C ASN A 223 -13.82 18.58 -4.88
N LEU A 224 -15.06 18.17 -4.55
CA LEU A 224 -15.51 18.03 -3.16
C LEU A 224 -14.74 16.93 -2.42
N ALA A 225 -14.59 15.76 -3.04
CA ALA A 225 -13.81 14.64 -2.51
C ALA A 225 -12.33 15.02 -2.28
N MET A 226 -11.72 15.74 -3.25
CA MET A 226 -10.36 16.26 -3.14
C MET A 226 -10.22 17.25 -1.98
N ASN A 227 -11.10 18.24 -1.88
CA ASN A 227 -11.05 19.24 -0.81
C ASN A 227 -11.08 18.59 0.58
N ARG A 228 -11.98 17.62 0.76
CA ARG A 228 -12.08 16.86 2.01
C ARG A 228 -10.80 16.08 2.30
N LEU A 229 -10.36 15.26 1.34
CA LEU A 229 -9.14 14.45 1.46
C LEU A 229 -7.94 15.32 1.84
N ILE A 230 -7.75 16.43 1.15
CA ILE A 230 -6.59 17.29 1.34
C ILE A 230 -6.63 18.05 2.65
N SER A 231 -7.82 18.45 3.12
CA SER A 231 -7.98 19.00 4.47
C SER A 231 -7.59 17.97 5.52
N ASP A 232 -8.08 16.73 5.40
CA ASP A 232 -7.80 15.67 6.37
C ASP A 232 -6.32 15.21 6.33
N VAL A 233 -5.67 15.25 5.16
CA VAL A 233 -4.23 15.00 5.02
C VAL A 233 -3.40 16.11 5.62
N ALA A 234 -3.78 17.38 5.41
CA ALA A 234 -3.10 18.51 6.04
C ALA A 234 -3.19 18.43 7.58
N ASP A 235 -4.32 17.96 8.10
CA ASP A 235 -4.55 17.73 9.53
C ASP A 235 -3.69 16.58 10.10
N LEU A 236 -3.06 15.73 9.27
CA LEU A 236 -2.11 14.72 9.75
C LEU A 236 -0.84 15.35 10.33
N ARG A 237 -0.42 16.52 9.83
CA ARG A 237 0.80 17.18 10.33
C ARG A 237 0.61 17.62 11.78
N VAL A 238 1.54 17.21 12.63
CA VAL A 238 1.62 17.68 14.02
C VAL A 238 2.33 19.03 14.03
N LEU A 239 1.71 20.09 14.60
CA LEU A 239 2.24 21.47 14.58
C LEU A 239 3.66 21.60 15.15
N ALA A 240 4.05 20.72 16.07
CA ALA A 240 5.41 20.69 16.62
C ALA A 240 6.49 20.32 15.57
N ALA A 241 6.09 19.74 14.44
CA ALA A 241 6.95 19.29 13.35
C ALA A 241 7.07 20.27 12.16
N ASP A 242 6.48 21.47 12.25
CA ASP A 242 6.38 22.41 11.12
C ASP A 242 7.74 22.88 10.56
N ASP A 243 8.81 22.88 11.37
CA ASP A 243 10.17 23.25 10.94
C ASP A 243 10.94 22.11 10.23
N ALA A 244 10.34 20.92 10.08
CA ALA A 244 10.96 19.75 9.46
C ALA A 244 10.96 19.81 7.91
N SER A 245 11.83 19.02 7.29
CA SER A 245 11.91 18.91 5.83
C SER A 245 11.01 17.79 5.32
N TRP A 246 9.84 18.14 4.79
CA TRP A 246 8.85 17.18 4.28
C TRP A 246 9.13 16.65 2.86
N SER A 247 10.27 17.05 2.29
CA SER A 247 10.67 16.73 0.92
C SER A 247 11.16 15.29 0.77
N GLY A 248 10.82 14.67 -0.35
CA GLY A 248 11.22 13.32 -0.72
C GLY A 248 10.33 12.25 -0.08
N VAL A 249 10.22 11.11 -0.75
CA VAL A 249 9.48 9.96 -0.23
C VAL A 249 10.35 9.27 0.82
N ASP A 250 9.93 9.29 2.08
CA ASP A 250 10.62 8.68 3.22
C ASP A 250 9.63 8.48 4.39
N VAL A 251 10.11 7.91 5.49
CA VAL A 251 9.40 7.90 6.78
C VAL A 251 9.03 9.31 7.19
N ARG A 252 7.80 9.46 7.68
CA ARG A 252 7.26 10.72 8.19
C ARG A 252 8.15 11.31 9.28
N ASN A 253 8.46 12.60 9.13
CA ASN A 253 9.31 13.32 10.07
C ASN A 253 8.86 13.25 11.54
N GLU A 254 7.56 13.07 11.80
CA GLU A 254 7.05 12.93 13.17
C GLU A 254 7.70 11.76 13.92
N TYR A 255 8.03 10.66 13.24
CA TYR A 255 8.70 9.51 13.86
C TYR A 255 10.12 9.83 14.34
N TYR A 256 10.77 10.89 13.82
CA TYR A 256 12.12 11.30 14.23
C TYR A 256 12.12 12.37 15.34
N GLN A 257 10.97 12.86 15.76
CA GLN A 257 10.85 13.98 16.70
C GLN A 257 10.52 13.58 18.14
N GLY A 258 10.55 12.26 18.42
CA GLY A 258 10.36 11.67 19.74
C GLY A 258 8.98 11.05 19.94
N ASP A 259 8.89 10.17 20.94
CA ASP A 259 7.76 9.26 21.14
C ASP A 259 6.40 9.96 21.25
N GLU A 260 6.33 11.15 21.85
CA GLU A 260 5.08 11.91 22.00
C GLU A 260 4.54 12.40 20.65
N ILE A 261 5.41 12.99 19.81
CA ILE A 261 5.03 13.49 18.47
C ILE A 261 4.71 12.32 17.54
N ALA A 262 5.50 11.25 17.61
CA ALA A 262 5.23 10.03 16.86
C ALA A 262 3.87 9.40 17.24
N SER A 263 3.56 9.34 18.54
CA SER A 263 2.27 8.82 19.03
C SER A 263 1.09 9.69 18.58
N GLU A 264 1.23 11.02 18.64
CA GLU A 264 0.18 11.93 18.18
C GLU A 264 -0.07 11.79 16.66
N PHE A 265 1.00 11.72 15.85
CA PHE A 265 0.87 11.44 14.42
C PHE A 265 0.19 10.09 14.17
N HIS A 266 0.57 9.06 14.93
CA HIS A 266 0.00 7.73 14.80
C HIS A 266 -1.51 7.70 15.09
N GLU A 267 -1.95 8.38 16.15
CA GLU A 267 -3.38 8.52 16.46
C GLU A 267 -4.14 9.24 15.33
N ARG A 268 -3.59 10.33 14.78
CA ARG A 268 -4.19 11.05 13.64
C ARG A 268 -4.24 10.20 12.37
N LEU A 269 -3.19 9.42 12.10
CA LEU A 269 -3.14 8.51 10.97
C LEU A 269 -4.17 7.39 11.12
N TYR A 270 -4.32 6.83 12.32
CA TYR A 270 -5.39 5.87 12.60
C TYR A 270 -6.77 6.48 12.35
N ASP A 271 -7.07 7.68 12.87
CA ASP A 271 -8.36 8.36 12.65
C ASP A 271 -8.63 8.65 11.17
N PHE A 272 -7.57 8.97 10.41
CA PHE A 272 -7.64 9.12 8.96
C PHE A 272 -8.02 7.80 8.29
N LEU A 273 -7.31 6.70 8.58
CA LEU A 273 -7.62 5.38 8.01
C LEU A 273 -8.99 4.86 8.46
N TRP A 274 -9.37 5.12 9.71
CA TRP A 274 -10.69 4.83 10.25
C TRP A 274 -11.81 5.44 9.42
N SER A 275 -11.55 6.56 8.73
CA SER A 275 -12.49 7.23 7.81
C SER A 275 -12.38 6.74 6.37
N TYR A 276 -11.17 6.54 5.85
CA TYR A 276 -10.91 6.33 4.41
C TYR A 276 -10.74 4.87 3.98
N ALA A 277 -10.46 3.96 4.91
CA ALA A 277 -10.23 2.54 4.64
C ALA A 277 -11.51 1.70 4.80
N GLN A 278 -12.68 2.24 4.46
CA GLN A 278 -13.94 1.49 4.60
C GLN A 278 -13.96 0.32 3.60
N PRO A 279 -14.39 -0.89 4.03
CA PRO A 279 -14.51 -2.02 3.12
C PRO A 279 -15.38 -1.73 1.89
N TRP A 280 -16.49 -1.03 2.06
CA TRP A 280 -17.40 -0.67 0.96
C TRP A 280 -16.77 0.31 -0.06
N ALA A 281 -15.70 1.02 0.32
CA ALA A 281 -14.98 1.95 -0.55
C ALA A 281 -13.83 1.28 -1.32
N LEU A 282 -13.47 0.04 -0.97
CA LEU A 282 -12.47 -0.74 -1.68
C LEU A 282 -12.97 -1.00 -3.11
N HIS A 283 -12.13 -0.71 -4.10
CA HIS A 283 -12.45 -1.00 -5.50
C HIS A 283 -11.43 -1.90 -6.18
N GLU A 284 -10.20 -1.96 -5.68
CA GLU A 284 -9.17 -2.85 -6.21
C GLU A 284 -8.27 -3.32 -5.07
N LEU A 285 -7.95 -4.62 -5.11
CA LEU A 285 -6.99 -5.25 -4.21
C LEU A 285 -6.03 -6.12 -5.03
N THR A 286 -4.73 -5.97 -4.79
CA THR A 286 -3.70 -6.83 -5.39
C THR A 286 -2.86 -7.45 -4.28
N SER A 287 -2.71 -8.77 -4.30
CA SER A 287 -1.83 -9.50 -3.42
C SER A 287 -0.60 -9.98 -4.17
N PHE A 288 0.52 -10.01 -3.47
CA PHE A 288 1.80 -10.46 -3.99
C PHE A 288 2.51 -11.32 -2.95
N SER A 289 3.14 -12.38 -3.43
CA SER A 289 3.89 -13.30 -2.58
C SER A 289 5.10 -13.79 -3.34
N LEU A 290 6.23 -13.83 -2.65
CA LEU A 290 7.29 -14.78 -2.94
C LEU A 290 6.97 -16.09 -2.22
N PRO A 291 7.22 -17.26 -2.81
CA PRO A 291 7.34 -18.50 -2.06
C PRO A 291 8.66 -18.47 -1.28
N GLU A 292 8.72 -17.70 -0.19
CA GLU A 292 9.72 -17.91 0.86
C GLU A 292 9.01 -18.58 2.04
N GLY A 293 9.60 -19.63 2.62
CA GLY A 293 8.91 -20.37 3.67
C GLY A 293 9.57 -21.64 4.20
N GLN A 294 10.12 -22.51 3.34
CA GLN A 294 10.89 -23.67 3.83
C GLN A 294 12.17 -23.93 3.03
N SER A 295 13.26 -24.09 3.79
CA SER A 295 14.53 -24.54 3.27
C SER A 295 14.38 -25.82 2.41
N PRO A 296 14.97 -25.86 1.21
CA PRO A 296 15.75 -24.77 0.62
C PRO A 296 14.84 -23.69 0.03
N ALA A 297 14.97 -22.47 0.56
CA ALA A 297 14.47 -21.24 -0.02
C ALA A 297 15.20 -21.05 -1.35
N SER A 298 14.55 -21.47 -2.43
CA SER A 298 15.10 -21.38 -3.78
C SER A 298 13.98 -21.35 -4.82
N ILE A 299 12.91 -20.62 -4.55
CA ILE A 299 11.90 -20.40 -5.57
C ILE A 299 12.02 -18.94 -5.99
N ASP A 300 12.74 -18.73 -7.08
CA ASP A 300 12.86 -17.50 -7.86
C ASP A 300 11.52 -17.20 -8.56
N SER A 301 10.39 -17.31 -7.84
CA SER A 301 9.06 -17.11 -8.41
C SER A 301 8.34 -16.00 -7.66
N TRP A 302 7.73 -15.08 -8.39
CA TRP A 302 6.87 -14.04 -7.81
C TRP A 302 5.46 -14.30 -8.32
N VAL A 303 4.50 -14.34 -7.41
CA VAL A 303 3.11 -14.62 -7.72
C VAL A 303 2.25 -13.41 -7.37
N PHE A 304 1.56 -12.87 -8.37
CA PHE A 304 0.63 -11.76 -8.23
C PHE A 304 -0.80 -12.23 -8.46
N ILE A 305 -1.73 -11.74 -7.65
CA ILE A 305 -3.17 -12.03 -7.74
C ILE A 305 -3.93 -10.72 -7.58
N ALA A 306 -4.98 -10.51 -8.36
CA ALA A 306 -5.82 -9.31 -8.27
C ALA A 306 -7.28 -9.63 -7.99
N PHE A 307 -7.96 -8.66 -7.38
CA PHE A 307 -9.36 -8.72 -7.01
C PHE A 307 -10.02 -7.37 -7.31
N ASP A 308 -11.29 -7.42 -7.72
CA ASP A 308 -12.18 -6.25 -7.67
C ASP A 308 -12.83 -6.17 -6.29
N GLY A 309 -12.99 -4.95 -5.78
CA GLY A 309 -13.73 -4.66 -4.55
C GLY A 309 -15.13 -4.11 -4.88
N TYR A 310 -16.16 -4.64 -4.21
CA TYR A 310 -17.53 -4.14 -4.34
C TYR A 310 -18.35 -4.44 -3.07
N GLU A 311 -19.00 -3.42 -2.51
CA GLU A 311 -19.88 -3.54 -1.32
C GLU A 311 -19.21 -4.24 -0.11
N GLY A 312 -17.89 -4.09 0.06
CA GLY A 312 -17.15 -4.70 1.17
C GLY A 312 -16.65 -6.11 0.90
N GLU A 313 -16.92 -6.67 -0.27
CA GLU A 313 -16.46 -7.99 -0.69
C GLU A 313 -15.37 -7.87 -1.76
N ILE A 314 -14.51 -8.88 -1.84
CA ILE A 314 -13.55 -9.02 -2.93
C ILE A 314 -13.86 -10.20 -3.83
N THR A 315 -13.65 -10.04 -5.13
CA THR A 315 -13.80 -11.11 -6.13
C THR A 315 -12.55 -11.16 -7.01
N GLN A 316 -11.94 -12.35 -7.11
CA GLN A 316 -10.73 -12.54 -7.91
C GLN A 316 -11.01 -12.19 -9.38
N LYS A 317 -10.06 -11.50 -10.01
CA LYS A 317 -10.14 -11.10 -11.43
C LYS A 317 -8.90 -11.54 -12.20
N ASP A 318 -9.06 -11.56 -13.52
CA ASP A 318 -7.94 -11.81 -14.43
C ASP A 318 -6.98 -10.61 -14.47
N LEU A 319 -5.69 -10.91 -14.44
CA LEU A 319 -4.62 -9.97 -14.74
C LEU A 319 -4.49 -9.82 -16.27
N THR A 320 -4.48 -8.58 -16.75
CA THR A 320 -4.42 -8.28 -18.19
C THR A 320 -3.47 -7.12 -18.46
N VAL A 321 -2.88 -7.10 -19.66
CA VAL A 321 -2.17 -5.91 -20.18
C VAL A 321 -2.98 -5.34 -21.32
N ARG A 322 -3.28 -4.04 -21.25
CA ARG A 322 -4.07 -3.31 -22.24
C ARG A 322 -3.21 -2.39 -23.09
N SER A 323 -3.62 -2.19 -24.33
CA SER A 323 -3.04 -1.22 -25.25
C SER A 323 -3.06 0.18 -24.65
N ARG A 324 -1.94 0.91 -24.75
CA ARG A 324 -1.86 2.32 -24.36
C ARG A 324 -2.57 3.25 -25.34
N THR A 325 -2.92 2.74 -26.51
CA THR A 325 -3.49 3.52 -27.62
C THR A 325 -4.99 3.28 -27.75
N THR A 326 -5.43 2.03 -27.61
CA THR A 326 -6.81 1.62 -27.87
C THR A 326 -7.54 1.09 -26.63
N GLY A 327 -6.83 0.72 -25.56
CA GLY A 327 -7.40 0.09 -24.36
C GLY A 327 -7.83 -1.36 -24.54
N GLU A 328 -7.68 -1.92 -25.74
CA GLU A 328 -7.91 -3.33 -26.02
C GLU A 328 -6.93 -4.21 -25.23
N ILE A 329 -7.37 -5.40 -24.84
CA ILE A 329 -6.53 -6.36 -24.13
C ILE A 329 -5.49 -6.92 -25.11
N LEU A 330 -4.21 -6.69 -24.84
CA LEU A 330 -3.08 -7.27 -25.59
C LEU A 330 -2.78 -8.69 -25.12
N VAL A 331 -2.90 -8.94 -23.82
CA VAL A 331 -2.73 -10.27 -23.21
C VAL A 331 -3.63 -10.40 -21.99
N ASN A 332 -4.27 -11.56 -21.85
CA ASN A 332 -4.91 -12.00 -20.61
C ASN A 332 -4.02 -13.09 -20.01
N ILE A 333 -3.47 -12.79 -18.83
CA ILE A 333 -2.55 -13.66 -18.09
C ILE A 333 -3.34 -14.75 -17.34
N GLY A 334 -4.56 -14.43 -16.90
CA GLY A 334 -5.42 -15.28 -16.10
C GLY A 334 -5.50 -14.81 -14.65
N SER A 335 -5.95 -15.70 -13.75
CA SER A 335 -6.28 -15.36 -12.36
C SER A 335 -5.07 -15.09 -11.46
N HIS A 336 -3.86 -15.39 -11.93
CA HIS A 336 -2.60 -15.09 -11.27
C HIS A 336 -1.50 -14.88 -12.33
N GLN A 337 -0.45 -14.16 -11.96
CA GLN A 337 0.75 -13.98 -12.77
C GLN A 337 1.93 -14.61 -12.02
N THR A 338 2.65 -15.52 -12.67
CA THR A 338 3.81 -16.19 -12.08
C THR A 338 5.05 -15.85 -12.90
N VAL A 339 6.02 -15.18 -12.28
CA VAL A 339 7.23 -14.68 -12.94
C VAL A 339 8.47 -15.08 -12.16
N SER A 340 9.65 -14.86 -12.73
CA SER A 340 10.93 -14.96 -12.02
C SER A 340 11.76 -13.71 -12.22
N THR A 341 12.90 -13.61 -11.55
CA THR A 341 13.85 -12.53 -11.83
C THR A 341 14.39 -12.59 -13.26
N ALA A 342 14.51 -13.80 -13.80
CA ALA A 342 15.05 -14.04 -15.13
C ALA A 342 13.99 -14.03 -16.26
N GLY A 343 12.70 -14.03 -15.96
CA GLY A 343 11.67 -14.23 -16.99
C GLY A 343 10.26 -13.86 -16.60
N GLU A 344 9.46 -13.55 -17.61
CA GLU A 344 8.07 -13.15 -17.50
C GLU A 344 7.11 -14.34 -17.55
N ASP A 345 5.83 -14.10 -17.22
CA ASP A 345 4.78 -15.11 -17.28
C ASP A 345 4.64 -15.67 -18.70
N GLN A 346 4.38 -16.98 -18.80
CA GLN A 346 4.32 -17.69 -20.08
C GLN A 346 3.27 -17.07 -21.02
N ALA A 347 2.13 -16.59 -20.51
CA ALA A 347 1.11 -15.94 -21.34
C ALA A 347 1.65 -14.68 -22.03
N VAL A 348 2.48 -13.90 -21.33
CA VAL A 348 3.13 -12.70 -21.88
C VAL A 348 4.20 -13.09 -22.90
N LEU A 349 5.02 -14.10 -22.60
CA LEU A 349 6.04 -14.61 -23.52
C LEU A 349 5.42 -15.14 -24.83
N ASP A 350 4.29 -15.85 -24.73
CA ASP A 350 3.54 -16.35 -25.88
C ASP A 350 2.95 -15.20 -26.70
N ALA A 351 2.36 -14.20 -26.04
CA ALA A 351 1.81 -13.00 -26.70
C ALA A 351 2.88 -12.17 -27.43
N LEU A 352 4.11 -12.12 -26.90
CA LEU A 352 5.26 -11.49 -27.58
C LEU A 352 5.69 -12.22 -28.86
N THR A 353 5.15 -13.42 -29.13
CA THR A 353 5.38 -14.12 -30.41
C THR A 353 4.31 -13.86 -31.46
N ASP A 354 3.17 -13.27 -31.08
CA ASP A 354 2.08 -12.92 -32.00
C ASP A 354 2.35 -11.57 -32.68
N PRO A 355 2.58 -11.52 -34.01
CA PRO A 355 2.83 -10.28 -34.72
C PRO A 355 1.71 -9.24 -34.61
N ALA A 356 0.49 -9.64 -34.24
CA ALA A 356 -0.64 -8.71 -34.08
C ALA A 356 -0.49 -7.79 -32.87
N VAL A 357 0.17 -8.25 -31.79
CA VAL A 357 0.28 -7.50 -30.52
C VAL A 357 1.72 -7.32 -30.03
N ALA A 358 2.67 -8.12 -30.51
CA ALA A 358 4.04 -8.18 -29.99
C ALA A 358 4.76 -6.82 -30.00
N GLU A 359 4.59 -6.01 -31.06
CA GLU A 359 5.28 -4.71 -31.16
C GLU A 359 4.86 -3.74 -30.07
N GLU A 360 3.56 -3.67 -29.76
CA GLU A 360 3.04 -2.80 -28.71
C GLU A 360 3.33 -3.37 -27.32
N LEU A 361 3.09 -4.68 -27.12
CA LEU A 361 3.32 -5.34 -25.85
C LEU A 361 4.80 -5.26 -25.42
N ALA A 362 5.75 -5.41 -26.35
CA ALA A 362 7.19 -5.31 -26.06
C ALA A 362 7.63 -3.93 -25.58
N GLN A 363 6.83 -2.88 -25.80
CA GLN A 363 7.07 -1.53 -25.30
C GLN A 363 6.42 -1.29 -23.94
N GLN A 364 5.68 -2.26 -23.42
CA GLN A 364 4.83 -2.11 -22.24
C GLN A 364 5.24 -3.02 -21.10
N VAL A 365 6.05 -4.06 -21.35
CA VAL A 365 6.46 -5.04 -20.35
C VAL A 365 7.98 -5.18 -20.30
N LEU A 366 8.50 -5.32 -19.08
CA LEU A 366 9.89 -5.73 -18.85
C LEU A 366 9.91 -7.24 -18.83
N VAL A 367 10.62 -7.88 -19.75
CA VAL A 367 10.75 -9.35 -19.80
C VAL A 367 11.93 -9.84 -18.96
N GLY A 368 12.82 -8.92 -18.58
CA GLY A 368 13.98 -9.11 -17.71
C GLY A 368 14.83 -7.83 -17.70
N ASP A 369 16.02 -7.88 -17.10
CA ASP A 369 16.80 -6.66 -16.82
C ASP A 369 17.25 -5.89 -18.08
N SER A 370 17.37 -6.58 -19.21
CA SER A 370 17.96 -6.04 -20.44
C SER A 370 17.19 -4.88 -21.08
N ASN A 371 15.91 -4.66 -20.73
CA ASN A 371 15.10 -3.57 -21.27
C ASN A 371 14.72 -2.50 -20.23
N ILE A 372 15.21 -2.60 -18.99
CA ILE A 372 14.98 -1.59 -17.94
C ILE A 372 15.54 -0.23 -18.37
N ASP A 373 16.76 -0.19 -18.91
CA ASP A 373 17.40 1.06 -19.36
C ASP A 373 16.61 1.78 -20.48
N VAL A 374 15.76 1.06 -21.21
CA VAL A 374 15.01 1.58 -22.36
C VAL A 374 13.58 1.95 -21.96
N LEU A 375 12.90 1.08 -21.21
CA LEU A 375 11.48 1.22 -20.91
C LEU A 375 11.22 1.71 -19.48
N GLY A 376 12.20 1.61 -18.58
CA GLY A 376 12.02 1.81 -17.15
C GLY A 376 11.45 3.19 -16.80
N ALA A 377 11.99 4.26 -17.40
CA ALA A 377 11.48 5.62 -17.19
C ALA A 377 10.04 5.80 -17.69
N MET A 378 9.68 5.17 -18.81
CA MET A 378 8.34 5.25 -19.39
C MET A 378 7.32 4.42 -18.61
N ILE A 379 7.74 3.28 -18.04
CA ILE A 379 6.91 2.46 -17.14
C ILE A 379 6.80 3.15 -15.78
N ALA A 380 7.82 3.87 -15.32
CA ALA A 380 7.77 4.66 -14.10
C ALA A 380 6.84 5.88 -14.23
N ASP A 381 6.70 6.48 -15.42
CA ASP A 381 5.86 7.67 -15.62
C ASP A 381 4.36 7.32 -15.73
N PRO A 382 3.51 7.70 -14.75
CA PRO A 382 2.07 7.43 -14.78
C PRO A 382 1.31 8.16 -15.88
N THR A 383 1.88 9.20 -16.48
CA THR A 383 1.25 9.92 -17.60
C THR A 383 1.46 9.20 -18.93
N GLN A 384 2.45 8.28 -19.00
CA GLN A 384 2.79 7.52 -20.20
C GLN A 384 2.31 6.07 -20.13
N THR A 385 2.36 5.44 -18.95
CA THR A 385 1.99 4.04 -18.76
C THR A 385 1.11 3.90 -17.53
N PHE A 386 -0.15 3.51 -17.70
CA PHE A 386 -0.99 3.18 -16.55
C PHE A 386 -0.66 1.77 -16.06
N VAL A 387 -1.06 1.44 -14.83
CA VAL A 387 -0.86 0.11 -14.24
C VAL A 387 -1.48 -0.98 -15.13
N SER A 388 -2.65 -0.71 -15.70
CA SER A 388 -3.36 -1.59 -16.66
C SER A 388 -2.61 -1.78 -17.99
N ASN A 389 -1.61 -0.96 -18.29
CA ASN A 389 -0.83 -1.03 -19.53
C ASN A 389 0.46 -1.82 -19.39
N THR A 390 0.78 -2.32 -18.19
CA THR A 390 1.99 -3.10 -17.93
C THR A 390 1.65 -4.28 -17.02
N THR A 391 2.65 -5.08 -16.67
CA THR A 391 2.46 -6.18 -15.71
C THR A 391 2.87 -5.75 -14.30
N CYS A 392 2.31 -6.40 -13.27
CA CYS A 392 2.75 -6.22 -11.88
C CYS A 392 4.25 -6.47 -11.77
N ALA A 393 4.73 -7.56 -12.36
CA ALA A 393 6.15 -7.88 -12.45
C ALA A 393 7.01 -6.76 -13.05
N SER A 394 6.55 -6.09 -14.11
CA SER A 394 7.29 -4.97 -14.71
C SER A 394 7.41 -3.80 -13.74
N CYS A 395 6.36 -3.46 -12.99
CA CYS A 395 6.45 -2.40 -11.98
C CYS A 395 7.41 -2.77 -10.84
N HIS A 396 7.43 -4.03 -10.43
CA HIS A 396 8.33 -4.51 -9.36
C HIS A 396 9.79 -4.65 -9.81
N ARG A 397 10.05 -5.01 -11.08
CA ARG A 397 11.40 -5.00 -11.67
C ARG A 397 12.05 -3.61 -11.76
N LEU A 398 11.32 -2.52 -11.48
CA LEU A 398 11.92 -1.18 -11.42
C LEU A 398 12.65 -0.91 -10.09
N GLN A 399 12.41 -1.72 -9.06
CA GLN A 399 13.06 -1.53 -7.76
C GLN A 399 14.53 -1.97 -7.80
N ASP A 400 15.41 -1.27 -7.08
CA ASP A 400 16.82 -1.66 -6.89
C ASP A 400 17.10 -1.82 -5.39
N PRO A 401 17.41 -3.03 -4.89
CA PRO A 401 17.61 -4.27 -5.65
C PRO A 401 16.29 -4.82 -6.22
N LEU A 402 16.37 -5.48 -7.38
CA LEU A 402 15.27 -6.11 -8.15
C LEU A 402 14.42 -7.15 -7.38
N PHE A 403 14.71 -7.36 -6.10
CA PHE A 403 14.13 -8.36 -5.21
C PHE A 403 13.47 -7.71 -3.98
N ASP A 404 13.46 -6.39 -3.89
CA ASP A 404 12.73 -5.68 -2.85
C ASP A 404 11.30 -5.44 -3.34
N PHE A 405 10.33 -6.20 -2.81
CA PHE A 405 8.91 -6.04 -3.19
C PHE A 405 8.22 -4.99 -2.35
N HIS A 406 8.87 -4.51 -1.29
CA HIS A 406 8.22 -3.75 -0.25
C HIS A 406 8.83 -2.38 -0.18
N THR A 407 7.93 -1.41 -0.04
CA THR A 407 8.26 -0.37 0.92
C THR A 407 8.38 -1.10 2.26
N PHE A 408 9.62 -1.29 2.74
CA PHE A 408 10.02 -2.08 3.92
C PHE A 408 10.61 -3.50 3.74
N SER A 409 11.52 -3.75 2.79
CA SER A 409 12.65 -4.64 3.13
C SER A 409 13.66 -3.90 4.04
N TYR A 410 13.17 -3.39 5.17
CA TYR A 410 14.03 -3.05 6.28
C TYR A 410 14.45 -4.38 6.91
N PHE A 411 15.52 -4.99 6.39
CA PHE A 411 16.39 -5.71 7.32
C PHE A 411 16.87 -4.68 8.33
N GLU A 412 16.99 -5.04 9.61
CA GLU A 412 17.29 -4.16 10.76
C GLU A 412 18.39 -3.07 10.53
N ASP A 413 19.20 -3.20 9.47
CA ASP A 413 20.30 -2.33 9.05
C ASP A 413 20.20 -1.74 7.60
N ARG A 414 19.03 -1.74 6.91
CA ARG A 414 18.89 -1.24 5.52
C ARG A 414 17.89 -0.09 5.40
N SER A 415 18.21 0.92 4.60
CA SER A 415 17.25 1.98 4.25
C SER A 415 16.08 1.41 3.43
N ALA A 416 14.89 2.02 3.55
CA ALA A 416 13.75 1.66 2.72
C ALA A 416 14.08 1.87 1.23
N THR A 417 13.79 0.88 0.41
CA THR A 417 13.81 1.01 -1.06
C THR A 417 12.46 1.53 -1.52
N ILE A 418 12.46 2.54 -2.39
CA ILE A 418 11.24 3.11 -2.95
C ILE A 418 11.29 2.93 -4.46
N SER A 419 10.25 2.29 -5.00
CA SER A 419 10.13 2.10 -6.45
C SER A 419 10.18 3.45 -7.18
N PRO A 420 10.95 3.57 -8.29
CA PRO A 420 10.91 4.75 -9.14
C PRO A 420 9.49 5.14 -9.58
N ARG A 421 8.61 4.15 -9.80
CA ARG A 421 7.20 4.40 -10.12
C ARG A 421 6.47 5.15 -9.02
N VAL A 422 6.74 4.84 -7.75
CA VAL A 422 6.11 5.54 -6.62
C VAL A 422 6.58 7.00 -6.56
N VAL A 423 7.86 7.25 -6.82
CA VAL A 423 8.40 8.62 -6.86
C VAL A 423 7.71 9.46 -7.94
N GLU A 424 7.60 8.93 -9.15
CA GLU A 424 6.91 9.60 -10.28
C GLU A 424 5.39 9.76 -10.03
N ASP A 425 4.75 8.75 -9.43
CA ASP A 425 3.35 8.81 -9.00
C ASP A 425 3.11 9.97 -8.00
N VAL A 426 4.01 10.16 -7.04
CA VAL A 426 3.93 11.23 -6.03
C VAL A 426 4.22 12.60 -6.62
N ASP A 427 5.24 12.72 -7.49
CA ASP A 427 5.53 13.99 -8.18
C ASP A 427 4.33 14.45 -9.02
N ASN A 428 3.71 13.51 -9.74
CA ASN A 428 2.49 13.78 -10.50
C ASN A 428 1.34 14.21 -9.59
N ASP A 429 1.11 13.52 -8.47
CA ASP A 429 0.08 13.87 -7.50
C ASP A 429 0.29 15.27 -6.90
N LEU A 430 1.53 15.62 -6.56
CA LEU A 430 1.90 16.94 -6.06
C LEU A 430 1.61 18.02 -7.10
N ARG A 431 1.96 17.78 -8.36
CA ARG A 431 1.67 18.70 -9.46
C ARG A 431 0.17 18.96 -9.61
N VAL A 432 -0.64 17.90 -9.59
CA VAL A 432 -2.11 18.02 -9.66
C VAL A 432 -2.66 18.76 -8.45
N LEU A 433 -2.19 18.43 -7.25
CA LEU A 433 -2.65 19.06 -6.02
C LEU A 433 -2.30 20.54 -5.96
N ARG A 434 -1.08 20.92 -6.32
CA ARG A 434 -0.65 22.32 -6.41
C ARG A 434 -1.51 23.08 -7.41
N GLY A 435 -1.76 22.50 -8.59
CA GLY A 435 -2.67 23.06 -9.57
C GLY A 435 -4.07 23.31 -9.00
N PHE A 436 -4.64 22.31 -8.35
CA PHE A 436 -5.96 22.39 -7.71
C PHE A 436 -6.03 23.50 -6.64
N LEU A 437 -5.03 23.59 -5.76
CA LEU A 437 -4.96 24.61 -4.70
C LEU A 437 -4.78 26.04 -5.25
N GLU A 438 -4.12 26.18 -6.41
CA GLU A 438 -3.96 27.45 -7.12
C GLU A 438 -5.21 27.86 -7.92
N GLY A 439 -6.24 27.01 -7.96
CA GLY A 439 -7.45 27.24 -8.75
C GLY A 439 -7.20 27.12 -10.26
N THR A 440 -6.08 26.53 -10.66
CA THR A 440 -5.87 26.07 -12.03
C THR A 440 -6.48 24.67 -12.11
N ALA A 441 -7.45 24.47 -13.01
CA ALA A 441 -8.07 23.16 -13.17
C ALA A 441 -6.99 22.06 -13.31
N PRO A 442 -7.18 20.89 -12.69
CA PRO A 442 -6.18 19.83 -12.64
C PRO A 442 -5.74 19.33 -14.02
#